data_AF-A0A0R1FJ61-F1
#
_entry.id   AF-A0A0R1FJ61-F1
#
_cell.length_a   1.000
_cell.length_b   1.000
_cell.length_c   1.000
_cell.angle_alpha   90.00
_cell.angle_beta   90.00
_cell.angle_gamma   90.00
#
_symmetry.space_group_name_H-M   'P 1'
#
loop_
_entity.id
_entity.type
_entity.pdbx_description
1 polymer ?
#
loop_
_entity_poly.entity_id
_entity_poly.type
_entity_poly.pdbx_seq_one_letter_code
_entity_poly.pdbx_strand_id
1 'polypeptide(L)' 'MLLRVETMTNEVFYINENQITYIEKLDVTKSDEKSAWQVHLAGESQATFSVNYNQITRRPFK' A
#
# COMPACT_ATOMS: atom_id res chain seq x y z
N MET A 1 -5.91 -5.87 -11.33
CA MET A 1 -4.73 -6.76 -11.21
C MET A 1 -4.53 -7.08 -9.73
N LEU A 2 -3.90 -8.20 -9.38
CA LEU A 2 -3.64 -8.56 -7.97
C LEU A 2 -2.26 -8.07 -7.55
N LEU A 3 -2.22 -7.16 -6.57
CA LEU A 3 -1.00 -6.64 -5.97
C LEU A 3 -0.64 -7.46 -4.74
N ARG A 4 0.54 -8.08 -4.73
CA ARG A 4 1.10 -8.71 -3.52
C ARG A 4 1.79 -7.64 -2.67
N VAL A 5 1.23 -7.39 -1.49
CA VAL A 5 1.79 -6.48 -0.49
C VAL A 5 2.32 -7.28 0.68
N GLU A 6 3.45 -6.84 1.22
CA GLU A 6 4.04 -7.39 2.44
C GLU A 6 4.02 -6.28 3.48
N THR A 7 3.52 -6.53 4.68
CA THR A 7 3.45 -5.50 5.73
C THR A 7 4.72 -5.44 6.54
N MET A 8 4.84 -4.41 7.38
CA MET A 8 5.92 -4.32 8.38
C MET A 8 5.87 -5.43 9.44
N THR A 9 4.72 -6.09 9.59
CA THR A 9 4.50 -7.25 10.47
C THR A 9 4.83 -8.58 9.81
N ASN A 10 5.46 -8.58 8.62
CA ASN A 10 5.74 -9.75 7.78
C ASN A 10 4.48 -10.53 7.33
N GLU A 11 3.32 -9.88 7.31
CA GLU A 11 2.10 -10.47 6.76
C GLU A 11 2.03 -10.19 5.26
N VAL A 12 1.53 -11.15 4.50
CA VAL A 12 1.43 -11.05 3.04
C VAL A 12 -0.04 -10.96 2.65
N PHE A 13 -0.41 -9.87 1.97
CA PHE A 13 -1.75 -9.63 1.45
C PHE A 13 -1.75 -9.65 -0.07
N TYR A 14 -2.81 -10.18 -0.66
CA TYR A 14 -3.09 -10.09 -2.09
C TYR A 14 -4.28 -9.18 -2.28
N ILE A 15 -4.06 -8.04 -2.92
CA ILE A 15 -5.02 -6.95 -3.00
C ILE A 15 -5.47 -6.81 -4.44
N ASN A 16 -6.77 -6.82 -4.68
CA ASN A 16 -7.28 -6.43 -5.97
C ASN A 16 -7.17 -4.90 -6.09
N GLU A 17 -6.41 -4.41 -7.06
CA GLU A 17 -6.24 -2.97 -7.27
C GLU A 17 -7.56 -2.22 -7.47
N ASN A 18 -8.59 -2.90 -8.00
CA ASN A 18 -9.93 -2.35 -8.14
C ASN A 18 -10.62 -2.07 -6.78
N GLN A 19 -10.03 -2.55 -5.68
CA GLN A 19 -10.48 -2.31 -4.31
C GLN A 19 -9.61 -1.30 -3.58
N ILE A 20 -8.60 -0.67 -4.19
CA ILE A 20 -7.86 0.42 -3.54
C ILE A 20 -8.61 1.73 -3.82
N THR A 21 -9.00 2.44 -2.76
CA THR A 21 -9.60 3.78 -2.88
C THR A 21 -8.51 4.82 -3.11
N TYR A 22 -7.51 4.88 -2.21
CA TYR A 22 -6.36 5.76 -2.31
C TYR A 22 -5.20 5.28 -1.44
N ILE A 23 -4.02 5.87 -1.65
CA ILE A 23 -2.81 5.66 -0.83
C ILE A 23 -2.39 7.01 -0.26
N GLU A 24 -2.23 7.09 1.06
CA GLU A 24 -1.84 8.29 1.78
C GLU A 24 -0.38 8.21 2.23
N LYS A 25 0.33 9.34 2.08
CA LYS A 25 1.66 9.53 2.65
C LYS A 25 1.52 10.09 4.06
N LEU A 26 1.94 9.34 5.07
CA LEU A 26 1.74 9.72 6.47
C LEU A 26 2.67 10.84 6.93
N ASP A 27 3.87 10.94 6.35
CA ASP A 27 4.85 11.97 6.69
C ASP A 27 5.26 12.76 5.44
N VAL A 28 4.57 13.86 5.20
CA VAL A 28 4.80 14.71 4.02
C VAL A 28 6.14 15.46 4.07
N THR A 29 6.80 15.52 5.23
CA THR A 29 8.10 16.22 5.39
C THR A 29 9.28 15.39 4.91
N LYS A 30 9.10 14.06 4.83
CA LYS A 30 10.12 13.12 4.36
C LYS A 30 10.02 12.92 2.85
N SER A 31 11.13 12.53 2.23
CA SER A 31 11.11 12.04 0.85
C SER A 31 10.24 10.79 0.74
N ASP A 32 9.69 10.52 -0.44
CA ASP A 32 8.76 9.41 -0.67
C ASP A 32 9.34 8.06 -0.22
N GLU A 33 10.60 7.81 -0.55
CA GLU A 33 11.37 6.60 -0.17
C GLU A 33 11.53 6.39 1.34
N LYS A 34 11.52 7.47 2.12
CA LYS A 34 11.71 7.46 3.58
C LYS A 34 10.40 7.62 4.34
N SER A 35 9.29 7.71 3.62
CA SER A 35 7.97 7.95 4.21
C SER A 35 7.27 6.63 4.50
N ALA A 36 6.49 6.63 5.57
CA ALA A 36 5.49 5.61 5.80
C ALA A 36 4.24 5.95 4.97
N TRP A 37 3.61 4.93 4.41
CA TRP A 37 2.42 5.07 3.58
C TRP A 37 1.30 4.21 4.12
N GLN A 38 0.06 4.63 3.92
CA GLN A 38 -1.13 3.89 4.32
C GLN A 38 -2.01 3.68 3.09
N VAL A 39 -2.46 2.45 2.89
CA VAL A 39 -3.37 2.12 1.78
C VAL A 39 -4.78 2.00 2.33
N HIS A 40 -5.73 2.63 1.66
CA HIS A 40 -7.15 2.60 1.99
C HIS A 40 -7.91 1.77 0.97
N LEU A 41 -8.61 0.73 1.45
CA LEU A 41 -9.42 -0.14 0.60
C LEU A 41 -10.88 0.34 0.52
N ALA A 42 -11.54 0.01 -0.58
CA ALA A 42 -12.95 0.20 -0.83
C ALA A 42 -13.74 -1.00 -0.29
N GLY A 43 -14.74 -0.77 0.56
CA GLY A 43 -15.59 -1.82 1.14
C GLY A 43 -16.29 -1.36 2.42
N GLU A 44 -17.22 -2.20 2.92
CA GLU A 44 -18.05 -1.91 4.13
C GLU A 44 -17.24 -1.87 5.44
N SER A 45 -16.02 -2.40 5.41
CA SER A 45 -15.05 -2.28 6.50
C SER A 45 -13.87 -1.48 5.97
N GLN A 46 -13.65 -0.28 6.51
CA GLN A 46 -12.53 0.62 6.19
C GLN A 46 -11.19 -0.04 6.56
N ALA A 47 -10.78 -1.05 5.82
CA ALA A 47 -9.53 -1.74 6.02
C ALA A 47 -8.39 -0.84 5.52
N THR A 48 -7.45 -0.56 6.42
CA THR A 48 -6.22 0.16 6.09
C THR A 48 -5.03 -0.62 6.59
N PHE A 49 -3.91 -0.53 5.87
CA PHE A 49 -2.64 -1.13 6.30
C PHE A 49 -1.46 -0.26 5.85
N SER A 50 -0.35 -0.41 6.56
CA SER A 50 0.85 0.39 6.32
C SER A 50 1.82 -0.31 5.37
N VAL A 51 2.41 0.47 4.47
CA VAL A 51 3.41 0.04 3.50
C VAL A 51 4.57 1.03 3.41
N ASN A 52 5.68 0.57 2.86
CA ASN A 52 6.83 1.41 2.50
C ASN A 52 6.85 1.67 0.99
N TYR A 53 7.55 2.73 0.58
CA TYR A 53 7.63 3.17 -0.81
C TYR A 53 7.94 2.06 -1.83
N ASN A 54 8.91 1.19 -1.52
CA ASN A 54 9.34 0.09 -2.40
C ASN A 54 8.23 -0.94 -2.69
N GLN A 55 7.20 -0.99 -1.85
CA GLN A 55 6.06 -1.90 -2.00
C GLN A 55 4.97 -1.30 -2.88
N ILE A 56 4.91 0.04 -2.94
CA ILE A 56 4.02 0.79 -3.85
C ILE A 56 4.59 0.76 -5.27
N THR A 57 5.91 0.91 -5.42
CA THR A 57 6.56 1.09 -6.72
C THR A 57 6.90 -0.21 -7.44
N ARG A 58 6.19 -1.31 -7.21
CA ARG A 58 6.49 -2.56 -7.95
C ARG A 58 6.14 -2.38 -9.43
N ARG A 59 7.20 -2.38 -10.25
CA ARG A 59 7.21 -2.33 -11.72
C ARG A 59 6.21 -3.35 -12.31
N PRO A 60 5.61 -3.04 -13.48
CA PRO A 60 4.72 -3.97 -14.18
C PRO A 60 5.41 -5.32 -14.37
N PHE A 61 4.69 -6.39 -14.06
CA PHE A 61 5.10 -7.75 -14.40
C PHE A 61 5.40 -7.81 -15.91
N LYS A 62 6.57 -8.36 -16.25
CA LYS A 62 6.89 -8.79 -17.62
C LYS A 62 6.08 -10.04 -17.96
#